data_AF-A0AAN8WTM9-F1
#
_entry.id   AF-A0AAN8WTM9-F1
#
_cell.length_a   1.000
_cell.length_b   1.000
_cell.length_c   1.000
_cell.angle_alpha   90.00
_cell.angle_beta   90.00
_cell.angle_gamma   90.00
#
_symmetry.space_group_name_H-M   'P 1'
#
loop_
_entity.id
_entity.type
_entity.pdbx_description
1 polymer ?
#
loop_
_entity_poly.entity_id
_entity_poly.type
_entity_poly.pdbx_seq_one_letter_code
_entity_poly.pdbx_strand_id
1 'polypeptide(L)'
;MATVGRVSRGATTFLKVSPSAVSLQSVANVSTLKNGLNGKKTFLGLLGVVGGGAAGLAFALNESVKASDLTLHTSNFPWSHNGYFSSLDHASIRRGYEVYKNVCAACHSMKYIAFRNLIGVSHTESEAKAEAEAIQVKDGPDEEGNMFERPGKLSDYFPNPYTNDEAARSANNGALPPDLSYITSARHGGENYIFSLLTGYCDPPAGVQVREGLYYNPYFPGGAIGMAQALYNEVMEYSDGTPATSSQMAKDVATFLKWASEPEHDQRKRMALKALMMFSLLFAITYYIKRHKWSVLKSRKIAYKPVK
;
A
#
# COMPACT_ATOMS: atom_id res chain seq x y z
N MET A 1 54.45 -28.28 19.91
CA MET A 1 55.11 -29.45 19.28
C MET A 1 54.23 -30.66 19.57
N ALA A 2 53.64 -31.25 18.53
CA ALA A 2 52.98 -32.57 18.39
C ALA A 2 51.97 -33.10 19.44
N THR A 3 50.75 -33.46 18.98
CA THR A 3 50.07 -34.79 19.06
C THR A 3 48.78 -34.67 18.19
N VAL A 4 48.70 -35.11 16.92
CA VAL A 4 48.29 -36.44 16.36
C VAL A 4 46.97 -36.96 16.98
N GLY A 5 45.88 -37.38 16.32
CA GLY A 5 45.48 -37.66 14.92
C GLY A 5 44.44 -38.81 14.92
N ARG A 6 43.36 -38.74 14.12
CA ARG A 6 42.60 -39.84 13.42
C ARG A 6 41.18 -39.37 13.01
N VAL A 7 40.85 -39.27 11.71
CA VAL A 7 40.42 -40.29 10.70
C VAL A 7 38.93 -40.66 10.80
N SER A 8 38.13 -40.34 9.77
CA SER A 8 37.51 -41.34 8.87
C SER A 8 36.79 -40.69 7.68
N ARG A 9 36.86 -41.39 6.54
CA ARG A 9 36.20 -41.09 5.26
C ARG A 9 34.71 -41.45 5.35
N GLY A 10 33.84 -40.65 4.75
CA GLY A 10 32.41 -40.96 4.58
C GLY A 10 31.89 -40.42 3.24
N ALA A 11 31.22 -41.29 2.50
CA ALA A 11 30.74 -41.16 1.12
C ALA A 11 29.90 -39.91 0.82
N THR A 12 30.13 -39.29 -0.34
CA THR A 12 29.19 -38.34 -0.96
C THR A 12 28.25 -39.08 -1.90
N THR A 13 27.03 -39.32 -1.40
CA THR A 13 25.87 -39.79 -2.16
C THR A 13 25.19 -38.62 -2.87
N PHE A 14 24.80 -38.85 -4.12
CA PHE A 14 24.03 -37.96 -5.00
C PHE A 14 22.72 -37.46 -4.38
N LEU A 15 22.44 -36.16 -4.52
CA LEU A 15 21.06 -35.63 -4.46
C LEU A 15 20.80 -34.62 -5.58
N LYS A 16 19.70 -34.91 -6.28
CA LYS A 16 19.10 -34.27 -7.45
C LYS A 16 18.47 -32.93 -7.03
N VAL A 17 18.74 -31.83 -7.74
CA VAL A 17 18.06 -30.53 -7.54
C VAL A 17 17.09 -30.28 -8.69
N SER A 18 15.85 -29.94 -8.32
CA SER A 18 14.69 -29.65 -9.18
C SER A 18 14.80 -28.24 -9.83
N PRO A 19 14.24 -28.00 -11.03
CA PRO A 19 14.41 -26.74 -11.74
C PRO A 19 13.25 -25.79 -11.43
N SER A 20 13.42 -24.87 -10.48
CA SER A 20 12.52 -23.70 -10.30
C SER A 20 13.18 -22.62 -9.45
N ALA A 21 14.19 -21.95 -9.99
CA ALA A 21 14.68 -20.67 -9.49
C ALA A 21 15.58 -20.02 -10.56
N VAL A 22 14.98 -19.41 -11.59
CA VAL A 22 15.71 -18.48 -12.46
C VAL A 22 15.44 -17.07 -11.95
N SER A 23 16.43 -16.57 -11.22
CA SER A 23 16.63 -15.16 -10.92
C SER A 23 16.62 -14.35 -12.21
N LEU A 24 15.70 -13.39 -12.33
CA LEU A 24 15.71 -12.33 -13.35
C LEU A 24 16.90 -11.39 -13.09
N GLN A 25 18.10 -11.83 -13.42
CA GLN A 25 19.21 -10.92 -13.62
C GLN A 25 19.08 -10.30 -15.00
N SER A 26 18.76 -9.01 -15.00
CA SER A 26 18.91 -8.09 -16.13
C SER A 26 20.25 -8.34 -16.83
N VAL A 27 20.22 -8.92 -18.03
CA VAL A 27 21.40 -9.02 -18.91
C VAL A 27 21.40 -7.82 -19.86
N ALA A 28 21.63 -6.64 -19.31
CA ALA A 28 22.01 -5.48 -20.10
C ALA A 28 23.54 -5.42 -20.21
N ASN A 29 24.13 -6.35 -20.96
CA ASN A 29 25.52 -6.25 -21.42
C ASN A 29 25.54 -6.26 -22.94
N VAL A 30 25.15 -5.13 -23.54
CA VAL A 30 25.39 -4.86 -24.96
C VAL A 30 26.85 -4.43 -25.09
N SER A 31 27.73 -5.40 -25.31
CA SER A 31 29.12 -5.12 -25.68
C SER A 31 29.15 -4.65 -27.14
N THR A 32 29.58 -3.41 -27.34
CA THR A 32 29.94 -2.84 -28.64
C THR A 32 30.95 -3.74 -29.36
N LEU A 33 30.51 -4.43 -30.41
CA LEU A 33 31.37 -5.19 -31.32
C LEU A 33 32.18 -4.23 -32.20
N LYS A 34 33.36 -3.83 -31.73
CA LYS A 34 34.46 -3.35 -32.59
C LYS A 34 35.33 -4.54 -32.95
N ASN A 35 35.09 -5.17 -34.11
CA ASN A 35 36.12 -5.67 -35.04
C ASN A 35 35.55 -6.59 -36.15
N GLY A 36 35.97 -6.30 -37.39
CA GLY A 36 36.27 -7.28 -38.45
C GLY A 36 35.13 -8.14 -39.01
N LEU A 37 34.59 -7.73 -40.17
CA LEU A 37 33.63 -8.50 -40.97
C LEU A 37 34.25 -9.80 -41.51
N ASN A 38 33.67 -10.94 -41.15
CA ASN A 38 33.71 -12.18 -41.94
C ASN A 38 32.28 -12.76 -42.01
N GLY A 39 31.67 -12.70 -43.19
CA GLY A 39 30.22 -12.77 -43.44
C GLY A 39 29.47 -14.05 -43.05
N LYS A 40 30.16 -15.09 -42.56
CA LYS A 40 29.50 -16.31 -42.06
C LYS A 40 29.09 -16.22 -40.59
N LYS A 41 29.75 -15.39 -39.77
CA LYS A 41 29.45 -15.27 -38.33
C LYS A 41 28.34 -14.26 -38.02
N THR A 42 28.12 -13.29 -38.90
CA THR A 42 27.02 -12.31 -38.81
C THR A 42 25.66 -12.93 -39.12
N PHE A 43 25.59 -13.89 -40.06
CA PHE A 43 24.33 -14.56 -40.40
C PHE A 43 23.80 -15.44 -39.25
N LEU A 44 24.69 -16.16 -38.56
CA LEU A 44 24.34 -16.97 -37.39
C LEU A 44 23.96 -16.12 -36.16
N GLY A 45 24.63 -14.98 -35.95
CA GLY A 45 24.27 -14.04 -34.88
C GLY A 45 22.91 -13.39 -35.10
N LEU A 46 22.57 -13.05 -36.35
CA LEU A 46 21.28 -12.47 -36.70
C LEU A 46 20.13 -13.50 -36.56
N LEU A 47 20.36 -14.75 -36.97
CA LEU A 47 19.40 -15.85 -36.76
C LEU A 47 19.17 -16.15 -35.28
N GLY A 48 20.20 -16.07 -34.43
CA GLY A 48 20.06 -16.26 -32.99
C GLY A 48 19.26 -15.15 -32.31
N VAL A 49 19.45 -13.90 -32.73
CA VAL A 49 18.69 -12.74 -32.19
C VAL A 49 17.25 -12.73 -32.70
N VAL A 50 17.02 -13.05 -33.98
CA VAL A 50 15.67 -13.13 -34.55
C VAL A 50 14.92 -14.34 -34.02
N GLY A 51 15.56 -15.51 -33.94
CA GLY A 51 14.95 -16.73 -33.40
C GLY A 51 14.67 -16.65 -31.90
N GLY A 52 15.63 -16.14 -31.11
CA GLY A 52 15.45 -15.94 -29.67
C GLY A 52 14.45 -14.82 -29.34
N GLY A 53 14.47 -13.72 -30.10
CA GLY A 53 13.51 -12.63 -29.95
C GLY A 53 12.09 -13.03 -30.37
N ALA A 54 11.93 -13.75 -31.48
CA ALA A 54 10.63 -14.24 -31.94
C ALA A 54 10.08 -15.33 -31.01
N ALA A 55 10.91 -16.24 -30.50
CA ALA A 55 10.47 -17.24 -29.53
C ALA A 55 10.09 -16.61 -28.17
N GLY A 56 10.84 -15.62 -27.70
CA GLY A 56 10.50 -14.86 -26.50
C GLY A 56 9.21 -14.06 -26.65
N LEU A 57 9.01 -13.43 -27.81
CA LEU A 57 7.78 -12.71 -28.12
C LEU A 57 6.59 -13.68 -28.29
N ALA A 58 6.77 -14.80 -28.97
CA ALA A 58 5.74 -15.83 -29.11
C ALA A 58 5.36 -16.46 -27.76
N PHE A 59 6.33 -16.67 -26.87
CA PHE A 59 6.06 -17.13 -25.51
C PHE A 59 5.30 -16.08 -24.69
N ALA A 60 5.68 -14.80 -24.79
CA ALA A 60 4.97 -13.69 -24.15
C ALA A 60 3.56 -13.47 -24.72
N LEU A 61 3.34 -13.76 -26.01
CA LEU A 61 2.04 -13.69 -26.68
C LEU A 61 1.17 -14.94 -26.46
N ASN A 62 1.78 -16.06 -26.03
CA ASN A 62 1.09 -17.31 -25.72
C ASN A 62 0.69 -17.45 -24.24
N GLU A 63 1.06 -16.48 -23.40
CA GLU A 63 0.36 -16.23 -22.13
C GLU A 63 -1.06 -15.79 -22.48
N SER A 64 -1.98 -16.75 -22.53
CA SER A 64 -3.40 -16.47 -22.69
C SER A 64 -3.85 -15.62 -21.51
N VAL A 65 -4.05 -14.32 -21.72
CA VAL A 65 -4.64 -13.45 -20.70
C VAL A 65 -6.08 -13.91 -20.49
N LYS A 66 -6.34 -14.61 -19.39
CA LYS A 66 -7.70 -15.01 -19.02
C LYS A 66 -8.48 -13.75 -18.67
N ALA A 67 -9.57 -13.49 -19.40
CA ALA A 67 -10.44 -12.33 -19.17
C ALA A 67 -11.03 -12.25 -17.74
N SER A 68 -11.03 -13.36 -16.99
CA SER A 68 -11.43 -13.40 -15.58
C SER A 68 -10.38 -12.85 -14.60
N ASP A 69 -9.12 -12.78 -15.01
CA ASP A 69 -7.98 -12.42 -14.17
C ASP A 69 -7.47 -10.98 -14.45
N LEU A 70 -8.06 -10.28 -15.43
CA LEU A 70 -7.78 -8.86 -15.66
C LEU A 70 -8.49 -8.03 -14.59
N THR A 71 -7.71 -7.35 -13.76
CA THR A 71 -8.20 -6.32 -12.86
C THR A 71 -7.96 -4.95 -13.50
N LEU A 72 -8.97 -4.08 -13.51
CA LEU A 72 -8.79 -2.74 -14.03
C LEU A 72 -7.89 -1.97 -13.06
N HIS A 73 -6.71 -1.57 -13.53
CA HIS A 73 -5.83 -0.72 -12.74
C HIS A 73 -6.47 0.65 -12.52
N THR A 74 -6.26 1.18 -11.32
CA THR A 74 -6.85 2.44 -10.88
C THR A 74 -6.07 3.62 -11.46
N SER A 75 -6.78 4.70 -11.77
CA SER A 75 -6.13 5.95 -12.19
C SER A 75 -5.45 6.65 -11.01
N ASN A 76 -4.41 7.42 -11.29
CA ASN A 76 -3.75 8.25 -10.28
C ASN A 76 -4.52 9.56 -10.10
N PHE A 77 -5.32 9.66 -9.04
CA PHE A 77 -6.04 10.90 -8.74
C PHE A 77 -5.14 11.94 -8.07
N PRO A 78 -5.36 13.24 -8.34
CA PRO A 78 -4.56 14.32 -7.74
C PRO A 78 -5.04 14.65 -6.32
N TRP A 79 -4.78 13.77 -5.35
CA TRP A 79 -5.08 14.03 -3.94
C TRP A 79 -4.34 15.26 -3.42
N SER A 80 -4.98 16.03 -2.53
CA SER A 80 -4.37 17.21 -1.90
C SER A 80 -3.06 16.88 -1.19
N HIS A 81 -2.95 15.67 -0.65
CA HIS A 81 -1.79 15.15 0.09
C HIS A 81 -0.79 14.34 -0.76
N ASN A 82 -0.88 14.34 -2.09
CA ASN A 82 0.07 13.61 -2.94
C ASN A 82 1.50 14.19 -2.91
N GLY A 83 1.64 15.51 -2.73
CA GLY A 83 2.94 16.17 -2.78
C GLY A 83 3.88 15.76 -1.63
N TYR A 84 5.19 15.83 -1.85
CA TYR A 84 6.21 15.48 -0.84
C TYR A 84 6.10 16.29 0.46
N PHE A 85 5.53 17.50 0.39
CA PHE A 85 5.35 18.42 1.51
C PHE A 85 3.88 18.80 1.74
N SER A 86 2.95 18.11 1.08
CA SER A 86 1.51 18.33 1.27
C SER A 86 1.01 17.50 2.46
N SER A 87 0.32 18.16 3.41
CA SER A 87 -0.40 17.49 4.50
C SER A 87 -1.74 16.94 4.01
N LEU A 88 -2.37 16.13 4.87
CA LEU A 88 -3.77 15.75 4.70
C LEU A 88 -4.68 16.98 4.85
N ASP A 89 -5.82 16.93 4.17
CA ASP A 89 -6.89 17.91 4.33
C ASP A 89 -7.76 17.50 5.54
N HIS A 90 -7.56 18.15 6.68
CA HIS A 90 -8.25 17.81 7.93
C HIS A 90 -9.78 18.03 7.89
N ALA A 91 -10.26 18.95 7.04
CA ALA A 91 -11.69 19.11 6.82
C ALA A 91 -12.26 17.90 6.06
N SER A 92 -11.53 17.42 5.05
CA SER A 92 -11.82 16.16 4.34
C SER A 92 -11.76 14.94 5.27
N ILE A 93 -10.82 14.88 6.22
CA ILE A 93 -10.77 13.83 7.25
C ILE A 93 -12.04 13.86 8.11
N ARG A 94 -12.48 15.04 8.57
CA ARG A 94 -13.70 15.19 9.38
C ARG A 94 -14.94 14.70 8.62
N ARG A 95 -15.14 15.18 7.39
CA ARG A 95 -16.23 14.70 6.54
C ARG A 95 -16.14 13.20 6.27
N GLY A 96 -14.94 12.67 6.04
CA GLY A 96 -14.74 11.24 5.82
C GLY A 96 -15.06 10.39 7.05
N TYR A 97 -14.83 10.90 8.25
CA TYR A 97 -15.30 10.27 9.49
C TYR A 97 -16.82 10.21 9.55
N GLU A 98 -17.52 11.28 9.17
CA GLU A 98 -18.99 11.29 9.10
C GLU A 98 -19.52 10.23 8.12
N VAL A 99 -18.89 10.09 6.94
CA VAL A 99 -19.22 9.01 5.98
C VAL A 99 -18.97 7.63 6.58
N TYR A 100 -17.82 7.43 7.24
CA TYR A 100 -17.53 6.16 7.91
C TYR A 100 -18.59 5.84 8.97
N LYS A 101 -18.90 6.79 9.86
CA LYS A 101 -19.84 6.63 10.96
C LYS A 101 -21.26 6.32 10.46
N ASN A 102 -21.72 7.05 9.44
CA ASN A 102 -23.11 6.94 8.98
C ASN A 102 -23.34 5.79 7.99
N VAL A 103 -22.32 5.37 7.24
CA VAL A 103 -22.46 4.37 6.17
C VAL A 103 -21.65 3.10 6.45
N CYS A 104 -20.36 3.24 6.76
CA CYS A 104 -19.45 2.10 6.78
C CYS A 104 -19.45 1.34 8.11
N ALA A 105 -19.64 2.02 9.24
CA ALA A 105 -19.51 1.48 10.59
C ALA A 105 -20.56 0.39 10.92
N ALA A 106 -21.64 0.30 10.13
CA ALA A 106 -22.62 -0.76 10.24
C ALA A 106 -22.11 -2.15 9.81
N CYS A 107 -21.09 -2.20 8.95
CA CYS A 107 -20.55 -3.46 8.41
C CYS A 107 -19.04 -3.61 8.60
N HIS A 108 -18.30 -2.50 8.62
CA HIS A 108 -16.85 -2.51 8.73
C HIS A 108 -16.39 -2.14 10.13
N SER A 109 -15.44 -2.93 10.64
CA SER A 109 -14.71 -2.58 11.86
C SER A 109 -13.56 -1.62 11.55
N MET A 110 -13.12 -0.89 12.59
CA MET A 110 -11.90 -0.09 12.57
C MET A 110 -11.22 -0.19 13.94
N LYS A 111 -10.68 -1.39 14.21
CA LYS A 111 -10.24 -1.85 15.53
C LYS A 111 -9.07 -1.05 16.11
N TYR A 112 -8.30 -0.36 15.27
CA TYR A 112 -7.07 0.33 15.71
C TYR A 112 -7.23 1.84 15.91
N ILE A 113 -8.44 2.38 15.71
CA ILE A 113 -8.74 3.80 15.94
C ILE A 113 -9.63 3.93 17.18
N ALA A 114 -9.19 4.77 18.12
CA ALA A 114 -9.95 5.17 19.30
C ALA A 114 -10.44 6.60 19.19
N PHE A 115 -11.48 6.96 19.95
CA PHE A 115 -12.05 8.31 19.91
C PHE A 115 -11.01 9.40 20.24
N ARG A 116 -10.08 9.13 21.16
CA ARG A 116 -8.93 10.00 21.46
C ARG A 116 -8.04 10.31 20.25
N ASN A 117 -8.01 9.46 19.22
CA ASN A 117 -7.20 9.70 18.04
C ASN A 117 -7.77 10.82 17.16
N LEU A 118 -9.07 11.13 17.27
CA LEU A 118 -9.71 12.21 16.52
C LEU A 118 -9.35 13.60 17.06
N ILE A 119 -8.95 13.68 18.34
CA ILE A 119 -8.67 14.93 19.04
C ILE A 119 -7.47 15.64 18.42
N GLY A 120 -7.66 16.89 18.02
CA GLY A 120 -6.62 17.69 17.37
C GLY A 120 -6.30 17.26 15.94
N VAL A 121 -7.06 16.32 15.39
CA VAL A 121 -7.03 15.92 13.98
C VAL A 121 -8.28 16.44 13.29
N SER A 122 -9.45 15.86 13.58
CA SER A 122 -10.72 16.21 12.93
C SER A 122 -11.75 16.77 13.90
N HIS A 123 -11.57 16.51 15.20
CA HIS A 123 -12.49 16.91 16.26
C HIS A 123 -11.75 17.62 17.39
N THR A 124 -12.48 18.47 18.11
CA THR A 124 -12.08 18.95 19.43
C THR A 124 -12.27 17.84 20.47
N GLU A 125 -11.71 18.01 21.67
CA GLU A 125 -11.89 17.05 22.76
C GLU A 125 -13.36 16.90 23.17
N SER A 126 -14.11 18.01 23.24
CA SER A 126 -15.54 17.97 23.59
C SER A 126 -16.38 17.27 22.53
N GLU A 127 -16.08 17.49 21.24
CA GLU A 127 -16.76 16.80 20.15
C GLU A 127 -16.44 15.30 20.15
N ALA A 128 -15.16 14.92 20.25
CA ALA A 128 -14.76 13.51 20.30
C ALA A 128 -15.34 12.79 21.53
N LYS A 129 -15.50 13.50 22.65
CA LYS A 129 -16.15 12.98 23.85
C LYS A 129 -17.65 12.77 23.64
N ALA A 130 -18.34 13.74 23.02
CA ALA A 130 -19.75 13.59 22.67
C ALA A 130 -19.98 12.40 21.71
N GLU A 131 -19.07 12.20 20.75
CA GLU A 131 -19.08 11.03 19.85
C GLU A 131 -18.90 9.70 20.60
N ALA A 132 -18.00 9.66 21.58
CA ALA A 132 -17.79 8.47 22.40
C ALA A 132 -18.99 8.18 23.31
N GLU A 133 -19.58 9.20 23.94
CA GLU A 133 -20.72 9.05 24.86
C GLU A 133 -22.01 8.63 24.13
N ALA A 134 -22.10 8.85 22.82
CA ALA A 134 -23.24 8.45 22.00
C ALA A 134 -23.37 6.92 21.83
N ILE A 135 -22.32 6.15 22.12
CA ILE A 135 -22.34 4.70 22.03
C ILE A 135 -22.32 4.05 23.43
N GLN A 136 -22.94 2.87 23.53
CA GLN A 136 -22.82 2.01 24.71
C GLN A 136 -21.68 1.02 24.49
N VAL A 137 -20.82 0.87 25.50
CA VAL A 137 -19.67 -0.02 25.50
C VAL A 137 -19.77 -0.93 26.72
N LYS A 138 -19.67 -2.23 26.47
CA LYS A 138 -19.62 -3.26 27.49
C LYS A 138 -18.33 -3.16 28.31
N ASP A 139 -18.45 -3.09 29.62
CA ASP A 139 -17.37 -3.02 30.60
C ASP A 139 -17.64 -3.98 31.78
N GLY A 140 -16.70 -4.08 32.70
CA GLY A 140 -16.79 -4.91 33.91
C GLY A 140 -15.73 -6.02 33.99
N PRO A 141 -15.90 -6.97 34.91
CA PRO A 141 -17.08 -7.18 35.77
C PRO A 141 -17.24 -6.15 36.91
N ASP A 142 -18.45 -6.01 37.43
CA ASP A 142 -18.79 -5.29 38.67
C ASP A 142 -18.47 -6.11 39.95
N GLU A 143 -18.82 -5.59 41.14
CA GLU A 143 -18.55 -6.24 42.43
C GLU A 143 -19.31 -7.57 42.57
N GLU A 144 -20.44 -7.73 41.88
CA GLU A 144 -21.24 -8.94 41.81
C GLU A 144 -20.77 -9.93 40.74
N GLY A 145 -19.77 -9.57 39.93
CA GLY A 145 -19.22 -10.41 38.87
C GLY A 145 -19.95 -10.32 37.53
N ASN A 146 -20.88 -9.37 37.36
CA ASN A 146 -21.64 -9.16 36.14
C ASN A 146 -20.97 -8.15 35.21
N MET A 147 -21.10 -8.35 33.89
CA MET A 147 -20.71 -7.35 32.90
C MET A 147 -21.83 -6.32 32.74
N PHE A 148 -21.48 -5.03 32.63
CA PHE A 148 -22.45 -3.94 32.47
C PHE A 148 -22.15 -3.11 31.23
N GLU A 149 -23.09 -2.28 30.81
CA GLU A 149 -22.92 -1.33 29.71
C GLU A 149 -22.70 0.07 30.29
N ARG A 150 -21.82 0.85 29.67
CA ARG A 150 -21.62 2.25 30.01
C ARG A 150 -21.52 3.13 28.75
N PRO A 151 -21.77 4.44 28.87
CA PRO A 151 -21.38 5.38 27.83
C PRO A 151 -19.90 5.24 27.49
N GLY A 152 -19.58 5.33 26.20
CA GLY A 152 -18.22 5.30 25.72
C GLY A 152 -17.40 6.48 26.25
N LYS A 153 -16.08 6.27 26.36
CA LYS A 153 -15.10 7.28 26.77
C LYS A 153 -14.02 7.42 25.71
N LEU A 154 -13.25 8.51 25.77
CA LEU A 154 -12.22 8.82 24.78
C LEU A 154 -11.18 7.69 24.55
N SER A 155 -10.91 6.87 25.56
CA SER A 155 -9.95 5.76 25.44
C SER A 155 -10.53 4.51 24.78
N ASP A 156 -11.85 4.42 24.58
CA ASP A 156 -12.46 3.30 23.88
C ASP A 156 -12.17 3.36 22.37
N TYR A 157 -12.02 2.16 21.78
CA TYR A 157 -11.89 1.99 20.34
C TYR A 157 -13.25 2.11 19.67
N PHE A 158 -13.25 2.32 18.35
CA PHE A 158 -14.50 2.27 17.60
C PHE A 158 -15.19 0.90 17.76
N PRO A 159 -16.52 0.89 17.92
CA PRO A 159 -17.25 -0.33 18.19
C PRO A 159 -17.18 -1.27 16.98
N ASN A 160 -17.09 -2.56 17.25
CA ASN A 160 -17.18 -3.56 16.19
C ASN A 160 -18.66 -3.79 15.84
N PRO A 161 -19.02 -3.82 14.54
CA PRO A 161 -20.41 -4.08 14.13
C PRO A 161 -20.87 -5.52 14.42
N TYR A 162 -19.92 -6.45 14.54
CA TYR A 162 -20.17 -7.86 14.79
C TYR A 162 -19.33 -8.35 15.97
N THR A 163 -19.85 -9.34 16.69
CA THR A 163 -19.18 -9.95 17.85
C THR A 163 -17.97 -10.79 17.45
N ASN A 164 -18.03 -11.44 16.29
CA ASN A 164 -16.96 -12.27 15.72
C ASN A 164 -17.09 -12.36 14.19
N ASP A 165 -16.10 -12.98 13.55
CA ASP A 165 -16.01 -13.10 12.09
C ASP A 165 -17.12 -13.99 11.52
N GLU A 166 -17.57 -15.01 12.26
CA GLU A 166 -18.66 -15.91 11.87
C GLU A 166 -20.00 -15.17 11.80
N ALA A 167 -20.29 -14.31 12.78
CA ALA A 167 -21.46 -13.45 12.77
C ALA A 167 -21.42 -12.46 11.60
N ALA A 168 -20.24 -11.88 11.32
CA ALA A 168 -20.04 -11.00 10.18
C ALA A 168 -20.29 -11.71 8.84
N ARG A 169 -19.78 -12.93 8.67
CA ARG A 169 -20.02 -13.75 7.47
C ARG A 169 -21.49 -14.12 7.31
N SER A 170 -22.13 -14.52 8.40
CA SER A 170 -23.56 -14.88 8.40
C SER A 170 -24.42 -13.71 7.93
N ALA A 171 -24.13 -12.49 8.40
CA ALA A 171 -24.85 -11.28 8.02
C ALA A 171 -24.58 -10.80 6.58
N ASN A 172 -23.50 -11.25 5.94
CA ASN A 172 -23.04 -10.74 4.64
C ASN A 172 -22.86 -11.85 3.58
N ASN A 173 -23.79 -12.81 3.52
CA ASN A 173 -23.81 -13.87 2.52
C ASN A 173 -22.49 -14.68 2.43
N GLY A 174 -21.84 -14.92 3.57
CA GLY A 174 -20.58 -15.65 3.69
C GLY A 174 -19.32 -14.80 3.48
N ALA A 175 -19.44 -13.58 2.97
CA ALA A 175 -18.34 -12.65 2.83
C ALA A 175 -18.02 -11.98 4.18
N LEU A 176 -16.73 -11.78 4.47
CA LEU A 176 -16.28 -11.07 5.67
C LEU A 176 -15.88 -9.65 5.27
N PRO A 177 -16.59 -8.60 5.74
CA PRO A 177 -16.15 -7.22 5.56
C PRO A 177 -14.77 -7.02 6.21
N PRO A 178 -13.74 -6.58 5.48
CA PRO A 178 -12.42 -6.36 6.06
C PRO A 178 -12.45 -5.18 7.04
N ASP A 179 -11.59 -5.25 8.06
CA ASP A 179 -11.30 -4.09 8.91
C ASP A 179 -10.69 -2.96 8.08
N LEU A 180 -11.16 -1.73 8.32
CA LEU A 180 -10.79 -0.57 7.51
C LEU A 180 -9.60 0.22 8.07
N SER A 181 -9.07 -0.12 9.24
CA SER A 181 -8.02 0.68 9.90
C SER A 181 -6.77 0.83 9.03
N TYR A 182 -6.39 -0.21 8.28
CA TYR A 182 -5.20 -0.21 7.41
C TYR A 182 -5.54 -0.43 5.93
N ILE A 183 -6.80 -0.26 5.52
CA ILE A 183 -7.24 -0.72 4.20
C ILE A 183 -6.54 -0.01 3.04
N THR A 184 -6.14 1.27 3.21
CA THR A 184 -5.39 1.99 2.17
C THR A 184 -3.95 1.46 2.06
N SER A 185 -3.35 1.03 3.16
CA SER A 185 -2.00 0.43 3.15
C SER A 185 -2.03 -1.05 2.75
N ALA A 186 -3.15 -1.73 2.99
CA ALA A 186 -3.33 -3.16 2.73
C ALA A 186 -3.79 -3.49 1.30
N ARG A 187 -3.99 -2.49 0.43
CA ARG A 187 -4.40 -2.68 -0.96
C ARG A 187 -3.48 -1.91 -1.89
N HIS A 188 -3.09 -2.55 -2.99
CA HIS A 188 -2.35 -1.89 -4.06
C HIS A 188 -3.17 -0.71 -4.62
N GLY A 189 -2.51 0.43 -4.83
CA GLY A 189 -3.16 1.67 -5.26
C GLY A 189 -3.74 2.53 -4.12
N GLY A 190 -3.85 2.00 -2.89
CA GLY A 190 -4.27 2.75 -1.71
C GLY A 190 -5.56 3.53 -1.89
N GLU A 191 -5.56 4.83 -1.54
CA GLU A 191 -6.75 5.67 -1.69
C GLU A 191 -7.29 5.76 -3.13
N ASN A 192 -6.45 5.62 -4.16
CA ASN A 192 -6.93 5.56 -5.56
C ASN A 192 -7.81 4.33 -5.80
N TYR A 193 -7.41 3.19 -5.21
CA TYR A 193 -8.19 1.96 -5.31
C TYR A 193 -9.51 2.08 -4.56
N ILE A 194 -9.50 2.60 -3.34
CA ILE A 194 -10.73 2.79 -2.56
C ILE A 194 -11.70 3.74 -3.27
N PHE A 195 -11.22 4.87 -3.77
CA PHE A 195 -12.04 5.82 -4.52
C PHE A 195 -12.66 5.19 -5.77
N SER A 196 -11.84 4.51 -6.59
CA SER A 196 -12.32 3.86 -7.82
C SER A 196 -13.29 2.73 -7.51
N LEU A 197 -13.04 1.96 -6.45
CA LEU A 197 -13.93 0.88 -6.03
C LEU A 197 -15.30 1.44 -5.63
N LEU A 198 -15.34 2.49 -4.81
CA LEU A 198 -16.58 3.07 -4.30
C LEU A 198 -17.40 3.79 -5.39
N THR A 199 -16.73 4.39 -6.38
CA THR A 199 -17.39 5.14 -7.47
C THR A 199 -17.57 4.34 -8.76
N GLY A 200 -16.96 3.16 -8.85
CA GLY A 200 -16.87 2.37 -10.08
C GLY A 200 -17.93 1.28 -10.23
N TYR A 201 -18.94 1.23 -9.38
CA TYR A 201 -20.07 0.30 -9.56
C TYR A 201 -20.80 0.59 -10.87
N CYS A 202 -21.02 -0.45 -11.67
CA CYS A 202 -21.72 -0.36 -12.95
C CYS A 202 -22.38 -1.70 -13.30
N ASP A 203 -23.23 -1.69 -14.33
CA ASP A 203 -23.85 -2.91 -14.83
C ASP A 203 -22.78 -3.85 -15.44
N PRO A 204 -22.93 -5.17 -15.25
CA PRO A 204 -22.00 -6.13 -15.83
C PRO A 204 -22.00 -6.03 -17.36
N PRO A 205 -20.84 -6.04 -18.02
CA PRO A 205 -20.76 -6.02 -19.48
C PRO A 205 -21.39 -7.28 -20.07
N ALA A 206 -21.81 -7.20 -21.34
CA ALA A 206 -22.45 -8.30 -22.03
C ALA A 206 -21.62 -9.59 -21.94
N GLY A 207 -22.25 -10.68 -21.48
CA GLY A 207 -21.62 -11.99 -21.31
C GLY A 207 -21.07 -12.27 -19.90
N VAL A 208 -21.02 -11.29 -19.00
CA VAL A 208 -20.65 -11.51 -17.59
C VAL A 208 -21.92 -11.73 -16.76
N GLN A 209 -22.04 -12.91 -16.17
CA GLN A 209 -23.12 -13.25 -15.24
C GLN A 209 -22.57 -13.25 -13.81
N VAL A 210 -23.10 -12.37 -12.97
CA VAL A 210 -22.72 -12.27 -11.56
C VAL A 210 -23.66 -13.16 -10.75
N ARG A 211 -23.10 -13.93 -9.80
CA ARG A 211 -23.90 -14.81 -8.93
C ARG A 211 -24.80 -13.97 -8.04
N GLU A 212 -25.94 -14.54 -7.66
CA GLU A 212 -26.85 -13.90 -6.70
C GLU A 212 -26.13 -13.54 -5.40
N GLY A 213 -26.38 -12.32 -4.90
CA GLY A 213 -25.72 -11.76 -3.73
C GLY A 213 -24.34 -11.12 -3.98
N LEU A 214 -23.80 -11.20 -5.19
CA LEU A 214 -22.60 -10.48 -5.63
C LEU A 214 -22.99 -9.32 -6.57
N TYR A 215 -22.13 -8.30 -6.62
CA TYR A 215 -22.31 -7.10 -7.43
C TYR A 215 -21.12 -6.93 -8.37
N TYR A 216 -21.35 -6.36 -9.56
CA TYR A 216 -20.27 -6.12 -10.51
C TYR A 216 -19.49 -4.85 -10.15
N ASN A 217 -18.16 -4.95 -10.14
CA ASN A 217 -17.25 -3.82 -10.03
C ASN A 217 -15.95 -4.12 -10.78
N PRO A 218 -15.60 -3.35 -11.82
CA PRO A 218 -14.44 -3.62 -12.68
C PRO A 218 -13.09 -3.45 -11.96
N TYR A 219 -13.04 -2.67 -10.88
CA TYR A 219 -11.82 -2.47 -10.09
C TYR A 219 -11.60 -3.59 -9.08
N PHE A 220 -12.66 -4.31 -8.68
CA PHE A 220 -12.51 -5.43 -7.76
C PHE A 220 -11.88 -6.63 -8.47
N PRO A 221 -10.89 -7.31 -7.86
CA PRO A 221 -10.30 -8.50 -8.47
C PRO A 221 -11.33 -9.60 -8.74
N GLY A 222 -11.44 -10.02 -10.00
CA GLY A 222 -12.44 -10.99 -10.45
C GLY A 222 -13.81 -10.39 -10.81
N GLY A 223 -13.97 -9.07 -10.72
CA GLY A 223 -15.14 -8.33 -11.21
C GLY A 223 -16.42 -8.46 -10.37
N ALA A 224 -16.51 -9.43 -9.46
CA ALA A 224 -17.68 -9.67 -8.62
C ALA A 224 -17.34 -9.48 -7.13
N ILE A 225 -17.97 -8.50 -6.48
CA ILE A 225 -17.76 -8.14 -5.07
C ILE A 225 -19.00 -8.44 -4.23
N GLY A 226 -18.83 -8.91 -2.99
CA GLY A 226 -19.94 -9.18 -2.06
C GLY A 226 -20.47 -7.94 -1.32
N MET A 227 -20.02 -6.74 -1.70
CA MET A 227 -20.43 -5.48 -1.11
C MET A 227 -21.39 -4.78 -2.07
N ALA A 228 -22.59 -4.45 -1.61
CA ALA A 228 -23.52 -3.61 -2.36
C ALA A 228 -22.94 -2.19 -2.50
N GLN A 229 -23.37 -1.45 -3.52
CA GLN A 229 -23.00 -0.05 -3.63
C GLN A 229 -23.50 0.72 -2.39
N ALA A 230 -22.56 1.26 -1.62
CA ALA A 230 -22.87 1.91 -0.35
C ALA A 230 -23.04 3.44 -0.47
N LEU A 231 -22.46 4.04 -1.51
CA LEU A 231 -22.48 5.50 -1.72
C LEU A 231 -23.36 5.87 -2.91
N TYR A 232 -24.43 6.59 -2.62
CA TYR A 232 -25.33 7.23 -3.57
C TYR A 232 -25.35 8.73 -3.31
N ASN A 233 -25.78 9.54 -4.28
CA ASN A 233 -25.92 10.98 -4.04
C ASN A 233 -26.93 11.23 -2.91
N GLU A 234 -26.57 12.13 -1.99
CA GLU A 234 -27.42 12.60 -0.89
C GLU A 234 -27.82 11.50 0.12
N VAL A 235 -27.01 10.44 0.27
CA VAL A 235 -27.24 9.39 1.29
C VAL A 235 -27.07 9.88 2.74
N MET A 236 -26.38 11.00 2.92
CA MET A 236 -26.20 11.68 4.20
C MET A 236 -26.02 13.18 3.96
N GLU A 237 -26.15 13.97 5.02
CA GLU A 237 -25.85 15.41 5.01
C GLU A 237 -24.57 15.67 5.80
N TYR A 238 -23.67 16.47 5.25
CA TYR A 238 -22.45 16.89 5.95
C TYR A 238 -22.75 17.97 6.98
N SER A 239 -22.06 17.93 8.12
CA SER A 239 -22.20 18.95 9.17
C SER A 239 -21.78 20.37 8.71
N ASP A 240 -20.93 20.47 7.69
CA ASP A 240 -20.42 21.72 7.13
C ASP A 240 -21.21 22.24 5.92
N GLY A 241 -22.27 21.54 5.50
CA GLY A 241 -23.10 21.92 4.36
C GLY A 241 -22.48 21.63 2.98
N THR A 242 -21.38 20.88 2.90
CA THR A 242 -20.84 20.41 1.62
C THR A 242 -21.88 19.56 0.89
N PRO A 243 -22.05 19.66 -0.45
CA PRO A 243 -22.95 18.78 -1.19
C PRO A 243 -22.48 17.32 -1.15
N ALA A 244 -23.31 16.43 -0.60
CA ALA A 244 -22.99 15.02 -0.42
C ALA A 244 -23.19 14.18 -1.71
N THR A 245 -22.43 14.51 -2.76
CA THR A 245 -22.39 13.66 -3.96
C THR A 245 -21.59 12.38 -3.69
N SER A 246 -21.88 11.29 -4.41
CA SER A 246 -21.19 10.00 -4.24
C SER A 246 -19.67 10.13 -4.37
N SER A 247 -19.21 10.92 -5.35
CA SER A 247 -17.79 11.19 -5.56
C SER A 247 -17.16 12.02 -4.44
N GLN A 248 -17.88 13.00 -3.89
CA GLN A 248 -17.41 13.81 -2.76
C GLN A 248 -17.26 12.94 -1.50
N MET A 249 -18.24 12.09 -1.22
CA MET A 249 -18.18 11.11 -0.13
C MET A 249 -17.06 10.10 -0.30
N ALA A 250 -16.87 9.57 -1.51
CA ALA A 250 -15.77 8.67 -1.80
C ALA A 250 -14.39 9.34 -1.59
N LYS A 251 -14.25 10.62 -1.97
CA LYS A 251 -13.02 11.40 -1.75
C LYS A 251 -12.75 11.63 -0.25
N ASP A 252 -13.76 12.06 0.48
CA ASP A 252 -13.62 12.38 1.90
C ASP A 252 -13.35 11.10 2.73
N VAL A 253 -14.11 10.02 2.50
CA VAL A 253 -13.87 8.74 3.20
C VAL A 253 -12.52 8.13 2.84
N ALA A 254 -12.06 8.22 1.59
CA ALA A 254 -10.72 7.76 1.21
C ALA A 254 -9.62 8.57 1.92
N THR A 255 -9.82 9.88 2.10
CA THR A 255 -8.90 10.75 2.86
C THR A 255 -8.88 10.36 4.34
N PHE A 256 -10.04 10.08 4.94
CA PHE A 256 -10.15 9.59 6.30
C PHE A 256 -9.48 8.22 6.49
N LEU A 257 -9.69 7.28 5.57
CA LEU A 257 -9.05 5.96 5.62
C LEU A 257 -7.54 6.03 5.41
N LYS A 258 -7.05 7.00 4.63
CA LYS A 258 -5.62 7.29 4.50
C LYS A 258 -5.04 7.76 5.82
N TRP A 259 -5.72 8.68 6.50
CA TRP A 259 -5.34 9.10 7.85
C TRP A 259 -5.38 7.94 8.85
N ALA A 260 -6.43 7.11 8.83
CA ALA A 260 -6.55 5.98 9.74
C ALA A 260 -5.40 4.97 9.57
N SER A 261 -4.97 4.74 8.32
CA SER A 261 -3.87 3.82 8.01
C SER A 261 -2.48 4.40 8.27
N GLU A 262 -2.33 5.72 8.20
CA GLU A 262 -1.06 6.45 8.43
C GLU A 262 -1.27 7.72 9.28
N PRO A 263 -1.60 7.61 10.58
CA PRO A 263 -1.85 8.79 11.42
C PRO A 263 -0.62 9.71 11.54
N GLU A 264 0.58 9.18 11.30
CA GLU A 264 1.84 9.92 11.35
C GLU A 264 2.17 10.66 10.05
N HIS A 265 1.34 10.58 9.00
CA HIS A 265 1.60 11.13 7.66
C HIS A 265 2.13 12.57 7.68
N ASP A 266 1.45 13.47 8.38
CA ASP A 266 1.79 14.90 8.39
C ASP A 266 3.05 15.18 9.20
N GLN A 267 3.20 14.52 10.35
CA GLN A 267 4.41 14.60 11.16
C GLN A 267 5.62 14.04 10.39
N ARG A 268 5.45 12.91 9.70
CA ARG A 268 6.48 12.25 8.90
C ARG A 268 6.99 13.16 7.79
N LYS A 269 6.09 13.81 7.04
CA LYS A 269 6.50 14.77 5.99
C LYS A 269 7.15 16.03 6.55
N ARG A 270 6.64 16.56 7.67
CA ARG A 270 7.26 17.70 8.37
C ARG A 270 8.66 17.35 8.87
N MET A 271 8.86 16.16 9.43
CA MET A 271 10.17 15.67 9.87
C MET A 271 11.11 15.43 8.69
N ALA A 272 10.62 14.87 7.58
CA ALA A 272 11.40 14.69 6.36
C ALA A 272 11.92 16.03 5.83
N LEU A 273 11.09 17.06 5.79
CA LEU A 273 11.49 18.41 5.38
C LEU A 273 12.61 18.98 6.29
N LYS A 274 12.48 18.86 7.62
CA LYS A 274 13.52 19.27 8.57
C LYS A 274 14.82 18.47 8.38
N ALA A 275 14.71 17.15 8.21
CA ALA A 275 15.84 16.27 8.02
C ALA A 275 16.59 16.58 6.72
N LEU A 276 15.86 16.83 5.62
CA LEU A 276 16.46 17.20 4.33
C LEU A 276 17.26 18.50 4.42
N MET A 277 16.75 19.53 5.10
CA MET A 277 17.51 20.77 5.32
C MET A 277 18.78 20.52 6.13
N MET A 278 18.66 19.79 7.25
CA MET A 278 19.78 19.48 8.12
C MET A 278 20.84 18.64 7.41
N PHE A 279 20.46 17.57 6.72
CA PHE A 279 21.39 16.73 5.99
C PHE A 279 22.03 17.43 4.80
N SER A 280 21.32 18.34 4.13
CA SER A 280 21.91 19.16 3.06
C SER A 280 23.02 20.06 3.59
N LEU A 281 22.80 20.70 4.75
CA LEU A 281 23.81 21.51 5.41
C LEU A 281 25.01 20.67 5.89
N LEU A 282 24.75 19.55 6.57
CA LEU A 282 25.81 18.65 7.05
C LEU A 282 26.60 18.06 5.89
N PHE A 283 25.94 17.73 4.78
CA PHE A 283 26.60 17.24 3.58
C PHE A 283 27.54 18.30 3.00
N ALA A 284 27.10 19.56 2.89
CA ALA A 284 27.94 20.65 2.40
C ALA A 284 29.20 20.85 3.29
N ILE A 285 29.02 20.88 4.61
CA ILE A 285 30.13 21.03 5.57
C ILE A 285 31.09 19.84 5.49
N THR A 286 30.57 18.62 5.50
CA THR A 286 31.37 17.39 5.43
C THR A 286 32.12 17.29 4.12
N TYR A 287 31.45 17.64 3.01
CA TYR A 287 32.07 17.67 1.69
C TYR A 287 33.19 18.72 1.63
N TYR A 288 32.98 19.90 2.20
CA TYR A 288 34.02 20.93 2.31
C TYR A 288 35.22 20.44 3.12
N ILE A 289 35.00 19.88 4.31
CA ILE A 289 36.07 19.32 5.16
C ILE A 289 36.83 18.23 4.40
N LYS A 290 36.12 17.33 3.70
CA LYS A 290 36.72 16.30 2.86
C LYS A 290 37.60 16.92 1.78
N ARG A 291 37.13 17.92 1.04
CA ARG A 291 37.92 18.61 0.00
C ARG A 291 39.14 19.31 0.59
N HIS A 292 38.99 19.96 1.73
CA HIS A 292 40.07 20.63 2.44
C HIS A 292 41.15 19.64 2.88
N LYS A 293 40.79 18.52 3.53
CA LYS A 293 41.76 17.50 3.96
C LYS A 293 42.44 16.79 2.80
N TRP A 294 41.71 16.51 1.72
CA TRP A 294 42.27 15.87 0.53
C TRP A 294 43.04 16.83 -0.38
N SER A 295 43.01 18.14 -0.13
CA SER A 295 43.65 19.14 -0.99
C SER A 295 45.15 18.85 -1.20
N VAL A 296 45.88 18.53 -0.12
CA VAL A 296 47.33 18.24 -0.14
C VAL A 296 47.65 17.05 -1.04
N LEU A 297 46.89 15.94 -0.91
CA LEU A 297 47.10 14.75 -1.74
C LEU A 297 46.70 14.99 -3.19
N LYS A 298 45.70 15.85 -3.44
CA LYS A 298 45.20 16.15 -4.78
C LYS A 298 46.04 17.19 -5.51
N SER A 299 46.75 18.07 -4.80
CA SER A 299 47.64 19.09 -5.37
C SER A 299 49.10 18.66 -5.45
N ARG A 300 49.47 17.48 -4.94
CA ARG A 300 50.86 17.00 -4.93
C ARG A 300 51.40 16.84 -6.35
N LYS A 301 52.64 17.28 -6.58
CA LYS A 301 53.40 17.03 -7.81
C LYS A 301 54.44 15.95 -7.50
N ILE A 302 54.44 14.86 -8.25
CA ILE A 302 55.38 13.74 -8.06
C ILE A 302 56.38 13.77 -9.21
N ALA A 303 57.67 13.75 -8.88
CA ALA A 303 58.75 13.58 -9.84
C ALA A 303 59.38 12.20 -9.65
N TYR A 304 59.28 11.34 -10.66
CA TYR A 304 59.95 10.04 -10.66
C TYR A 304 61.34 10.20 -11.26
N LYS A 305 62.38 9.88 -10.47
CA LYS A 305 63.79 9.95 -10.88
C LYS A 305 64.41 8.54 -10.78
N PRO A 306 64.36 7.74 -11.86
CA PRO A 306 65.03 6.44 -11.86
C PRO A 306 66.54 6.63 -11.85
N VAL A 307 67.23 5.88 -11.00
CA VAL A 307 68.69 5.80 -10.99
C VAL A 307 69.11 4.80 -12.08
N LYS A 308 70.12 5.16 -12.87
CA LYS A 308 70.69 4.30 -13.92
C LYS A 308 71.54 3.18 -13.32
#